data_AF-A0A448MK31-F1
#
_entry.id   AF-A0A448MK31-F1
#
_cell.length_a   1.000
_cell.length_b   1.000
_cell.length_c   1.000
_cell.angle_alpha   90.00
_cell.angle_beta   90.00
_cell.angle_gamma   90.00
#
_symmetry.space_group_name_H-M   'P 1'
#
loop_
_entity.id
_entity.type
_entity.pdbx_description
1 polymer ?
#
loop_
_entity_poly.entity_id
_entity_poly.type
_entity_poly.pdbx_seq_one_letter_code
_entity_poly.pdbx_strand_id
1 'polypeptide(L)'
;MSAVQEGIDWYNNEHVHREIGMPPASKRRQLMAKMKAEDLVFITPVEARDLFRPSVLRTAQRGWLQLFNNDYFSTKLLDVDGEKVQVMFDIHDPSKVIVRKQDGGLCVMPN
;
A
#
# COMPACT_ATOMS: atom_id res chain seq x y z
N MET A 1 11.83 -20.86 -9.16
CA MET A 1 10.52 -20.16 -9.08
C MET A 1 9.35 -21.01 -9.59
N SER A 2 9.54 -22.01 -10.46
CA SER A 2 8.45 -22.86 -11.00
C SER A 2 7.77 -23.75 -9.96
N ALA A 3 8.52 -24.47 -9.11
CA ALA A 3 7.93 -25.40 -8.14
C ALA A 3 7.02 -24.73 -7.09
N VAL A 4 7.31 -23.48 -6.72
CA VAL A 4 6.46 -22.70 -5.81
C VAL A 4 5.14 -22.34 -6.50
N GLN A 5 5.21 -21.89 -7.75
CA GLN A 5 4.02 -21.55 -8.53
C GLN A 5 3.16 -22.79 -8.78
N GLU A 6 3.77 -23.92 -9.14
CA GLU A 6 3.10 -25.21 -9.32
C GLU A 6 2.38 -25.66 -8.04
N GLY A 7 3.02 -25.51 -6.87
CA GLY A 7 2.40 -25.81 -5.59
C GLY A 7 1.20 -24.91 -5.26
N ILE A 8 1.30 -23.62 -5.56
CA ILE A 8 0.20 -22.65 -5.41
C ILE A 8 -0.96 -23.00 -6.34
N ASP A 9 -0.66 -23.36 -7.58
CA ASP A 9 -1.66 -23.67 -8.60
C ASP A 9 -2.41 -24.97 -8.25
N TRP A 10 -1.69 -26.02 -7.85
CA TRP A 10 -2.28 -27.27 -7.38
C TRP A 10 -3.19 -27.04 -6.16
N TYR A 11 -2.70 -26.32 -5.14
CA TYR A 11 -3.48 -26.06 -3.92
C TYR A 11 -4.76 -25.29 -4.21
N ASN A 12 -4.69 -24.27 -5.06
CA ASN A 12 -5.85 -23.42 -5.33
C ASN A 12 -6.87 -24.04 -6.30
N ASN A 13 -6.40 -24.81 -7.28
CA ASN A 13 -7.24 -25.25 -8.40
C ASN A 13 -7.61 -26.74 -8.35
N GLU A 14 -6.77 -27.60 -7.77
CA GLU A 14 -6.96 -29.05 -7.80
C GLU A 14 -7.26 -29.64 -6.42
N HIS A 15 -6.66 -29.09 -5.36
CA HIS A 15 -6.83 -29.61 -4.02
C HIS A 15 -8.23 -29.34 -3.45
N VAL A 16 -8.99 -30.41 -3.19
CA VAL A 16 -10.31 -30.34 -2.58
C VAL A 16 -10.20 -30.45 -1.07
N HIS A 17 -10.48 -29.36 -0.36
CA HIS A 17 -10.50 -29.38 1.11
C HIS A 17 -11.78 -30.03 1.64
N ARG A 18 -11.65 -30.88 2.66
CA ARG A 18 -12.76 -31.58 3.31
C ARG A 18 -13.83 -30.63 3.91
N GLU A 19 -13.41 -29.50 4.48
CA GLU A 19 -14.31 -28.53 5.12
C GLU A 19 -15.01 -27.61 4.09
N ILE A 20 -14.33 -27.32 2.98
CA ILE A 20 -14.83 -26.43 1.93
C ILE A 20 -15.67 -27.23 0.91
N GLY A 21 -15.34 -28.51 0.71
CA GLY A 21 -15.97 -29.42 -0.25
C GLY A 21 -15.61 -29.15 -1.72
N MET A 22 -14.71 -28.20 -1.99
CA MET A 22 -14.29 -27.79 -3.34
C MET A 22 -12.91 -27.12 -3.29
N PRO A 23 -12.24 -26.90 -4.44
CA PRO A 23 -11.00 -26.15 -4.49
C PRO A 23 -11.16 -24.69 -4.01
N PRO A 24 -10.17 -24.11 -3.34
CA PRO A 24 -10.20 -22.73 -2.86
C PRO A 24 -10.58 -21.71 -3.94
N ALA A 25 -10.05 -21.86 -5.16
CA ALA A 25 -10.37 -20.96 -6.27
C ALA A 25 -11.86 -20.99 -6.65
N SER A 26 -12.49 -22.16 -6.62
CA SER A 26 -13.93 -22.32 -6.88
C SER A 26 -14.76 -21.69 -5.78
N LYS A 27 -14.39 -21.87 -4.51
CA LYS A 27 -15.07 -21.22 -3.39
C LYS A 27 -14.95 -19.70 -3.45
N ARG A 28 -13.75 -19.19 -3.75
CA ARG A 28 -13.50 -17.75 -3.94
C ARG A 28 -14.40 -17.17 -5.03
N ARG A 29 -14.51 -17.83 -6.20
CA ARG A 29 -15.42 -17.39 -7.27
C ARG A 29 -16.88 -17.30 -6.80
N GLN A 30 -17.36 -18.28 -6.03
CA GLN A 30 -18.72 -18.24 -5.47
C GLN A 30 -18.93 -17.08 -4.49
N LEU A 31 -17.93 -16.75 -3.68
CA LEU A 31 -18.00 -15.62 -2.75
C LEU A 31 -17.95 -14.28 -3.49
N MET A 32 -17.05 -14.15 -4.47
CA MET A 32 -16.94 -12.94 -5.30
C MET A 32 -18.23 -12.67 -6.10
N ALA A 33 -18.88 -13.70 -6.62
CA ALA A 33 -20.16 -13.55 -7.33
C ALA A 33 -21.32 -13.07 -6.43
N LYS A 34 -21.18 -13.21 -5.10
CA LYS A 34 -22.17 -12.73 -4.12
C LYS A 34 -21.83 -11.35 -3.55
N MET A 35 -20.60 -10.88 -3.72
CA MET A 35 -20.17 -9.56 -3.28
C MET A 35 -20.65 -8.51 -4.27
N LYS A 36 -21.00 -7.33 -3.76
CA LYS A 36 -21.27 -6.17 -4.61
C LYS A 36 -19.98 -5.39 -4.84
N ALA A 37 -19.95 -4.56 -5.88
CA ALA A 37 -18.77 -3.75 -6.18
C ALA A 37 -18.45 -2.77 -5.03
N GLU A 38 -19.48 -2.32 -4.31
CA GLU A 38 -19.35 -1.39 -3.18
C GLU A 38 -18.73 -2.05 -1.94
N ASP A 39 -18.74 -3.39 -1.86
CA ASP A 39 -18.10 -4.14 -0.77
C ASP A 39 -16.59 -4.31 -0.99
N LEU A 40 -16.08 -3.90 -2.16
CA LEU A 40 -14.70 -4.10 -2.59
C LEU A 40 -13.99 -2.77 -2.79
N VAL A 41 -12.94 -2.53 -2.01
CA VAL A 41 -12.02 -1.41 -2.22
C VAL A 41 -10.84 -1.92 -3.05
N PHE A 42 -10.81 -1.53 -4.33
CA PHE A 42 -9.69 -1.83 -5.19
C PHE A 42 -8.60 -0.78 -5.02
N ILE A 43 -7.38 -1.29 -4.85
CA ILE A 43 -6.19 -0.46 -4.75
C ILE A 43 -5.83 0.03 -6.15
N THR A 44 -5.68 1.34 -6.30
CA THR A 44 -5.25 1.93 -7.57
C THR A 44 -3.80 1.52 -7.90
N PRO A 45 -3.39 1.52 -9.17
CA PRO A 45 -2.00 1.21 -9.53
C PRO A 45 -0.95 2.10 -8.83
N VAL A 46 -1.33 3.33 -8.47
CA VAL A 46 -0.47 4.25 -7.73
C VAL A 46 -0.33 3.79 -6.28
N GLU A 47 -1.43 3.49 -5.61
CA GLU A 47 -1.42 3.01 -4.23
C GLU A 47 -0.73 1.65 -4.08
N ALA A 48 -0.85 0.76 -5.08
CA ALA A 48 -0.18 -0.53 -5.09
C ALA A 48 1.35 -0.41 -5.12
N ARG A 49 1.88 0.59 -5.82
CA ARG A 49 3.33 0.89 -5.79
C ARG A 49 3.76 1.44 -4.44
N ASP A 50 2.91 2.24 -3.81
CA ASP A 50 3.18 2.85 -2.51
C ASP A 50 3.12 1.84 -1.36
N LEU A 51 2.31 0.77 -1.46
CA LEU A 51 2.13 -0.22 -0.40
C LEU A 51 3.42 -0.90 0.07
N PHE A 52 4.39 -1.06 -0.83
CA PHE A 52 5.66 -1.73 -0.55
C PHE A 52 6.83 -0.76 -0.43
N ARG A 53 6.55 0.56 -0.50
CA ARG A 53 7.60 1.56 -0.39
C ARG A 53 8.06 1.67 1.07
N PRO A 54 9.38 1.68 1.34
CA PRO A 54 9.90 1.92 2.68
C PRO A 54 9.32 3.21 3.26
N SER A 55 8.92 3.16 4.53
CA SER A 55 8.29 4.30 5.18
C SER A 55 8.76 4.50 6.61
N VAL A 56 8.78 5.75 7.05
CA VAL A 56 9.12 6.15 8.42
C VAL A 56 8.18 7.26 8.90
N LEU A 57 7.99 7.36 10.22
CA LEU A 57 7.26 8.47 10.81
C LEU A 57 8.19 9.68 11.00
N ARG A 58 7.72 10.86 10.57
CA ARG A 58 8.39 12.15 10.78
C ARG A 58 7.37 13.20 11.17
N THR A 59 7.86 14.26 11.81
CA THR A 59 7.02 15.41 12.17
C THR A 59 7.18 16.48 11.10
N ALA A 60 6.06 16.91 10.52
CA ALA A 60 6.05 18.07 9.63
C ALA A 60 6.16 19.34 10.47
N GLN A 61 6.99 20.30 10.07
CA GLN A 61 7.17 21.55 10.80
C GLN A 61 7.30 22.73 9.85
N ARG A 62 6.38 23.69 9.95
CA ARG A 62 6.39 24.97 9.24
C ARG A 62 6.59 24.81 7.72
N GLY A 63 5.96 23.79 7.13
CA GLY A 63 6.08 23.48 5.70
C GLY A 63 7.28 22.60 5.32
N TRP A 64 8.12 22.25 6.29
CA TRP A 64 9.33 21.45 6.10
C TRP A 64 9.18 20.04 6.66
N LEU A 65 9.94 19.13 6.08
CA LEU A 65 10.01 17.73 6.48
C LEU A 65 11.44 17.23 6.31
N GLN A 66 12.09 16.90 7.43
CA GLN A 66 13.43 16.32 7.40
C GLN A 66 13.36 14.79 7.32
N LEU A 67 14.04 14.23 6.33
CA LEU A 67 14.21 12.78 6.17
C LEU A 67 15.68 12.45 5.90
N PHE A 68 16.31 11.78 6.87
CA PHE A 68 17.76 11.53 6.89
C PHE A 68 18.53 12.85 6.79
N ASN A 69 19.33 13.03 5.72
CA ASN A 69 20.12 14.23 5.47
C ASN A 69 19.46 15.18 4.46
N ASN A 70 18.21 14.91 4.06
CA ASN A 70 17.48 15.71 3.08
C ASN A 70 16.30 16.43 3.74
N ASP A 71 16.05 17.65 3.28
CA ASP A 71 14.93 18.48 3.71
C ASP A 71 13.98 18.71 2.53
N TYR A 72 12.71 18.39 2.74
CA TYR A 72 11.67 18.53 1.72
C TYR A 72 10.70 19.63 2.14
N PHE A 73 10.32 20.49 1.19
CA PHE A 73 9.41 21.59 1.43
C PHE A 73 8.11 21.43 0.65
N SER A 74 6.99 21.77 1.31
CA SER A 74 5.70 21.92 0.65
C SER A 74 4.74 22.74 1.49
N THR A 75 3.98 23.60 0.84
CA THR A 75 2.92 24.38 1.49
C THR A 75 1.83 23.48 2.10
N LYS A 76 1.60 22.29 1.56
CA LYS A 76 0.62 21.33 2.11
C LYS A 76 1.03 20.75 3.46
N LEU A 77 2.32 20.82 3.82
CA LEU A 77 2.78 20.40 5.15
C LEU A 77 2.34 21.37 6.26
N LEU A 78 1.90 22.58 5.91
CA LEU A 78 1.28 23.50 6.86
C LEU A 78 -0.07 22.97 7.38
N ASP A 79 -0.77 22.13 6.59
CA ASP A 79 -2.04 21.50 6.99
C ASP A 79 -1.87 20.39 8.03
N VAL A 80 -0.63 20.04 8.35
CA VAL A 80 -0.23 18.98 9.30
C VAL A 80 0.92 19.48 10.19
N ASP A 81 1.00 20.79 10.42
CA ASP A 81 2.08 21.40 11.18
C ASP A 81 2.13 20.84 12.62
N GLY A 82 3.29 20.34 13.02
CA GLY A 82 3.51 19.68 14.31
C GLY A 82 2.99 18.24 14.39
N GLU A 83 2.33 17.72 13.35
CA GLU A 83 1.78 16.36 13.34
C GLU A 83 2.80 15.31 12.85
N LYS A 84 2.63 14.07 13.32
CA LYS A 84 3.37 12.92 12.80
C LYS A 84 2.72 12.41 11.52
N VAL A 85 3.49 12.41 10.44
CA VAL A 85 3.10 11.91 9.13
C VAL A 85 3.94 10.69 8.75
N GLN A 86 3.37 9.80 7.95
CA GLN A 86 4.07 8.68 7.34
C GLN A 86 4.76 9.16 6.06
N VAL A 87 6.08 9.04 6.01
CA VAL A 87 6.90 9.47 4.88
C VAL A 87 7.42 8.24 4.17
N MET A 88 6.98 8.04 2.93
CA MET A 88 7.43 6.98 2.05
C MET A 88 8.46 7.54 1.06
N PHE A 89 9.56 6.83 0.87
CA PHE A 89 10.68 7.27 0.03
C PHE A 89 11.21 6.14 -0.84
N ASP A 90 11.82 6.48 -1.97
CA ASP A 90 12.53 5.53 -2.82
C ASP A 90 14.00 5.50 -2.40
N ILE A 91 14.54 4.30 -2.14
CA ILE A 91 15.95 4.13 -1.77
C ILE A 91 16.91 4.39 -2.92
N HIS A 92 16.41 4.39 -4.17
CA HIS A 92 17.18 4.67 -5.37
C HIS A 92 17.01 6.10 -5.89
N ASP A 93 15.95 6.81 -5.46
CA ASP A 93 15.65 8.17 -5.91
C ASP A 93 15.16 9.06 -4.74
N PRO A 94 16.05 9.87 -4.14
CA PRO A 94 15.68 10.80 -3.07
C PRO A 94 15.06 12.10 -3.59
N SER A 95 14.78 12.26 -4.89
CA SER A 95 14.25 13.53 -5.45
C SER A 95 12.81 13.86 -5.05
N LYS A 96 12.13 12.95 -4.36
CA LYS A 96 10.75 13.15 -3.90
C LYS A 96 10.39 12.19 -2.80
N VAL A 97 9.44 12.61 -1.98
CA VAL A 97 8.83 11.77 -0.94
C VAL A 97 7.32 11.83 -1.04
N ILE A 98 6.66 10.77 -0.60
CA ILE A 98 5.22 10.75 -0.46
C ILE A 98 4.89 10.80 1.03
N VAL A 99 4.07 11.76 1.40
CA VAL A 99 3.63 12.01 2.77
C VAL A 99 2.17 11.59 2.90
N ARG A 100 1.87 10.76 3.90
CA ARG A 100 0.53 10.35 4.27
C ARG A 100 0.20 10.78 5.69
N LYS A 101 -1.00 11.33 5.89
CA LYS A 101 -1.57 11.51 7.22
C LYS A 101 -1.86 10.15 7.84
N GLN A 102 -1.88 10.05 9.17
CA GLN A 102 -2.23 8.81 9.86
C GLN A 102 -3.69 8.37 9.62
N ASP A 103 -4.56 9.30 9.20
CA ASP A 103 -5.93 9.02 8.78
C ASP A 103 -6.04 8.47 7.34
N GLY A 104 -4.93 8.36 6.60
CA GLY A 104 -4.86 7.82 5.25
C GLY A 104 -4.78 8.85 4.11
N GLY A 105 -4.78 10.16 4.40
CA GLY A 105 -4.74 11.22 3.37
C GLY A 105 -3.45 11.29 2.54
N LEU A 106 -3.60 11.32 1.20
CA LEU A 106 -2.64 11.52 0.09
C LEU A 106 -1.91 12.88 -0.03
N CYS A 107 -0.58 13.00 0.17
CA CYS A 107 0.23 14.14 -0.30
C CYS A 107 1.57 13.73 -0.96
N VAL A 108 1.82 14.12 -2.20
CA VAL A 108 3.10 13.85 -2.92
C VAL A 108 3.95 15.12 -2.95
N MET A 109 5.23 15.04 -2.57
CA MET A 109 6.13 16.19 -2.40
C MET A 109 7.38 16.06 -3.29
N PRO A 110 7.74 17.10 -4.08
CA PRO A 110 9.06 17.17 -4.72
C PRO A 110 10.16 17.55 -3.71
N ASN A 111 11.42 17.29 -4.07
CA ASN A 111 12.62 17.78 -3.39
C ASN A 111 13.01 19.17 -3.89
#